data_AF-A0A0B7N2F3-F1
#
_entry.id   AF-A0A0B7N2F3-F1
#
_cell.length_a   1.000
_cell.length_b   1.000
_cell.length_c   1.000
_cell.angle_alpha   90.00
_cell.angle_beta   90.00
_cell.angle_gamma   90.00
#
_symmetry.space_group_name_H-M   'P 1'
#
loop_
_entity.id
_entity.type
_entity.pdbx_description
1 polymer ?
#
loop_
_entity_poly.entity_id
_entity_poly.type
_entity_poly.pdbx_seq_one_letter_code
_entity_poly.pdbx_strand_id
1 'polypeptide(L)'
;MTTSTTDEDLDKYFSQSEKQVEIERVMSCFKLDPFAILELPYNKPDPKAIKIAYRKKSLMIHPDKVDHERAPDAFALLKKAESELTDESRIKFFLTVIEEARVEVLRENGHKVKTEIKINAPVLTEDPEGGTPQLKASLDSIAILDEKEYPYLQTPQGQKQVKEKMKEILIEMELRKRRQMKKEMEAEGAEKRKAEQMVNERKRKAEDAKQWEASRDTRVSSWRDFQKKGGKKVKKIRKSGL
;
A
#
# COMPACT_ATOMS: atom_id res chain seq x y z
N MET A 1 10.29 6.31 -48.46
CA MET A 1 10.75 7.62 -47.96
C MET A 1 10.04 7.87 -46.64
N THR A 2 10.69 7.57 -45.51
CA THR A 2 10.14 7.79 -44.17
C THR A 2 10.63 9.15 -43.69
N THR A 3 9.75 10.14 -43.67
CA THR A 3 10.05 11.49 -43.17
C THR A 3 10.18 11.44 -41.66
N SER A 4 11.42 11.44 -41.16
CA SER A 4 11.73 11.73 -39.77
C SER A 4 11.33 13.17 -39.47
N THR A 5 10.09 13.36 -39.02
CA THR A 5 9.61 14.65 -38.51
C THR A 5 10.44 14.97 -37.26
N THR A 6 11.14 16.09 -37.26
CA THR A 6 12.00 16.50 -36.14
C THR A 6 11.13 16.96 -34.97
N ASP A 7 11.62 16.79 -33.72
CA ASP A 7 10.88 17.18 -32.50
C ASP A 7 10.48 18.67 -32.49
N GLU A 8 11.26 19.53 -33.17
CA GLU A 8 11.00 20.96 -33.31
C GLU A 8 9.77 21.26 -34.17
N ASP A 9 9.51 20.44 -35.19
CA ASP A 9 8.35 20.61 -36.06
C ASP A 9 7.07 20.31 -35.28
N LEU A 10 7.05 19.26 -34.44
CA LEU A 10 5.87 18.87 -33.66
C LEU A 10 5.41 19.94 -32.67
N ASP A 11 6.34 20.63 -32.00
CA ASP A 11 6.01 21.65 -31.00
C ASP A 11 5.35 22.90 -31.63
N LYS A 12 5.66 23.19 -32.90
CA LYS A 12 5.09 24.31 -33.65
C LYS A 12 3.63 24.06 -34.08
N TYR A 13 3.18 22.80 -34.09
CA TYR A 13 1.82 22.43 -34.48
C TYR A 13 0.82 22.43 -33.33
N PHE A 14 1.27 22.48 -32.07
CA PHE A 14 0.36 22.50 -30.92
C PHE A 14 -0.03 23.93 -30.56
N SER A 15 -1.32 24.24 -30.66
CA SER A 15 -1.88 25.50 -30.15
C SER A 15 -1.75 25.56 -28.62
N GLN A 16 -1.57 26.76 -28.06
CA GLN A 16 -1.58 26.99 -26.60
C GLN A 16 -2.85 26.42 -25.94
N SER A 17 -3.99 26.48 -26.64
CA SER A 17 -5.25 25.89 -26.18
C SER A 17 -5.17 24.36 -26.05
N GLU A 18 -4.50 23.68 -26.97
CA GLU A 18 -4.35 22.22 -26.94
C GLU A 18 -3.40 21.78 -25.82
N LYS A 19 -2.32 22.55 -25.60
CA LYS A 19 -1.39 22.34 -24.50
C LYS A 19 -2.10 22.45 -23.15
N GLN A 20 -2.96 23.47 -22.98
CA GLN A 20 -3.76 23.67 -21.79
C GLN A 20 -4.78 22.54 -21.55
N VAL A 21 -5.52 22.15 -22.59
CA VAL A 21 -6.49 21.04 -22.51
C VAL A 21 -5.81 19.74 -22.11
N GLU A 22 -4.60 19.47 -22.62
CA GLU A 22 -3.84 18.29 -22.21
C GLU A 22 -3.42 18.35 -20.74
N ILE A 23 -2.96 19.50 -20.24
CA ILE A 23 -2.57 19.65 -18.84
C ILE A 23 -3.77 19.38 -17.93
N GLU A 24 -4.93 19.95 -18.24
CA GLU A 24 -6.16 19.71 -17.49
C GLU A 24 -6.59 18.24 -17.57
N ARG A 25 -6.48 17.62 -18.75
CA ARG A 25 -6.74 16.19 -18.93
C ARG A 25 -5.83 15.35 -18.05
N VAL A 26 -4.50 15.54 -18.09
CA VAL A 26 -3.52 14.78 -17.29
C VAL A 26 -3.76 14.98 -15.80
N MET A 27 -4.08 16.20 -15.37
CA MET A 27 -4.41 16.48 -13.96
C MET A 27 -5.74 15.85 -13.52
N SER A 28 -6.72 15.74 -14.42
CA SER A 28 -7.99 15.07 -14.18
C SER A 28 -7.90 13.54 -14.27
N CYS A 29 -6.84 13.01 -14.90
CA CYS A 29 -6.63 11.58 -15.03
C CYS A 29 -6.44 10.92 -13.66
N PHE A 30 -6.82 9.65 -13.59
CA PHE A 30 -6.69 8.88 -12.37
C PHE A 30 -5.21 8.57 -12.10
N LYS A 31 -4.67 9.11 -11.00
CA LYS A 31 -3.23 9.07 -10.67
C LYS A 31 -2.63 7.67 -10.51
N LEU A 32 -3.46 6.65 -10.31
CA LEU A 32 -3.03 5.26 -10.17
C LEU A 32 -3.11 4.45 -11.47
N ASP A 33 -3.56 5.07 -12.58
CA ASP A 33 -3.65 4.43 -13.88
C ASP A 33 -2.66 5.06 -14.89
N PRO A 34 -1.47 4.45 -15.04
CA PRO A 34 -0.47 4.92 -16.00
C PRO A 34 -0.91 4.87 -17.47
N PHE A 35 -1.79 3.92 -17.83
CA PHE A 35 -2.25 3.75 -19.22
C PHE A 35 -3.15 4.91 -19.64
N ALA A 36 -4.08 5.34 -18.78
CA ALA A 36 -4.91 6.51 -19.04
C ALA A 36 -4.10 7.81 -19.11
N ILE A 37 -3.04 7.94 -18.30
CA ILE A 37 -2.16 9.12 -18.30
C ILE A 37 -1.42 9.24 -19.64
N LEU A 38 -0.79 8.15 -20.12
CA LEU A 38 -0.06 8.13 -21.39
C LEU A 38 -0.94 7.91 -22.63
N GLU A 39 -2.25 7.73 -22.46
CA GLU A 39 -3.21 7.38 -23.52
C GLU A 39 -2.78 6.15 -24.32
N LEU A 40 -2.29 5.15 -23.62
CA LEU A 40 -1.95 3.86 -24.21
C LEU A 40 -3.16 2.92 -24.17
N PRO A 41 -3.29 2.01 -25.15
CA PRO A 41 -4.28 0.95 -25.09
C PRO A 41 -4.06 0.06 -23.86
N TYR A 42 -5.15 -0.46 -23.28
CA TYR A 42 -5.12 -1.43 -22.17
C TYR A 42 -4.74 -2.85 -22.67
N ASN A 43 -3.68 -2.93 -23.44
CA ASN A 43 -3.05 -4.17 -23.89
C ASN A 43 -1.60 -4.18 -23.40
N LYS A 44 -0.86 -5.25 -23.69
CA LYS A 44 0.58 -5.29 -23.38
C LYS A 44 1.29 -4.21 -24.20
N PRO A 45 1.82 -3.15 -23.56
CA PRO A 45 2.44 -2.06 -24.29
C PRO A 45 3.82 -2.49 -24.80
N ASP A 46 4.17 -2.05 -26.01
CA ASP A 46 5.55 -2.13 -26.51
C ASP A 46 6.42 -1.11 -25.75
N PRO A 47 7.57 -1.49 -25.17
CA PRO A 47 8.52 -0.56 -24.56
C PRO A 47 8.85 0.66 -25.43
N LYS A 48 8.87 0.52 -26.76
CA LYS A 48 9.08 1.64 -27.68
C LYS A 48 7.87 2.58 -27.71
N ALA A 49 6.66 2.03 -27.73
CA ALA A 49 5.43 2.82 -27.75
C ALA A 49 5.29 3.68 -26.49
N ILE A 50 5.68 3.16 -25.32
CA ILE A 50 5.69 3.92 -24.06
C ILE A 50 6.61 5.14 -24.16
N LYS A 51 7.84 4.94 -24.62
CA LYS A 51 8.82 6.03 -24.79
C LYS A 51 8.35 7.07 -25.79
N ILE A 52 7.76 6.65 -26.91
CA ILE A 52 7.24 7.56 -27.92
C ILE A 52 6.06 8.38 -27.37
N ALA A 53 5.12 7.73 -26.67
CA ALA A 53 3.97 8.39 -26.06
C ALA A 53 4.40 9.41 -25.00
N TYR A 54 5.33 9.01 -24.11
CA TYR A 54 5.90 9.89 -23.10
C TYR A 54 6.62 11.09 -23.72
N ARG A 55 7.45 10.87 -24.75
CA ARG A 55 8.20 11.95 -25.41
C ARG A 55 7.25 12.94 -26.09
N LYS A 56 6.24 12.46 -26.82
CA LYS A 56 5.22 13.30 -27.46
C LYS A 56 4.45 14.14 -26.44
N LYS A 57 3.95 13.51 -25.36
CA LYS A 57 3.15 14.20 -24.34
C LYS A 57 3.98 15.15 -23.49
N SER A 58 5.20 14.77 -23.12
CA SER A 58 6.08 15.60 -22.31
C SER A 58 6.54 16.88 -23.02
N LEU A 59 6.73 16.83 -24.35
CA LEU A 59 6.96 18.02 -25.18
C LEU A 59 5.73 18.95 -25.19
N MET A 60 4.52 18.37 -25.25
CA MET A 60 3.27 19.13 -25.29
C MET A 60 2.96 19.87 -23.98
N ILE A 61 3.35 19.31 -22.83
CA ILE A 61 3.07 19.88 -21.50
C ILE A 61 4.31 20.38 -20.76
N HIS A 62 5.41 20.64 -21.48
CA HIS A 62 6.66 21.04 -20.86
C HIS A 62 6.51 22.39 -20.11
N PRO A 63 6.92 22.48 -18.83
CA PRO A 63 6.68 23.67 -18.01
C PRO A 63 7.39 24.94 -18.49
N ASP A 64 8.47 24.79 -19.26
CA ASP A 64 9.20 25.93 -19.88
C ASP A 64 8.50 26.47 -21.15
N LYS A 65 7.62 25.67 -21.76
CA LYS A 65 6.96 26.00 -23.04
C LYS A 65 5.50 26.40 -22.89
N VAL A 66 4.94 26.17 -21.70
CA VAL A 66 3.53 26.41 -21.39
C VAL A 66 3.44 27.20 -20.09
N ASP A 67 2.91 28.41 -20.19
CA ASP A 67 2.65 29.29 -19.05
C ASP A 67 1.41 28.84 -18.28
N HIS A 68 1.52 27.73 -17.56
CA HIS A 68 0.45 27.21 -16.71
C HIS A 68 0.96 26.71 -15.36
N GLU A 69 0.30 27.11 -14.27
CA GLU A 69 0.71 26.80 -12.89
C GLU A 69 0.83 25.29 -12.62
N ARG A 70 -0.03 24.48 -13.26
CA ARG A 70 -0.05 23.02 -13.06
C ARG A 70 0.81 22.24 -14.06
N ALA A 71 1.51 22.91 -14.98
CA ALA A 71 2.37 22.22 -15.95
C ALA A 71 3.47 21.36 -15.27
N PRO A 72 4.17 21.84 -14.20
CA PRO A 72 5.17 21.02 -13.52
C PRO A 72 4.58 19.75 -12.89
N ASP A 73 3.40 19.85 -12.28
CA ASP A 73 2.71 18.71 -11.66
C ASP A 73 2.26 17.68 -12.70
N ALA A 74 1.70 18.14 -13.81
CA ALA A 74 1.28 17.28 -14.91
C ALA A 74 2.48 16.56 -15.55
N PHE A 75 3.60 17.27 -15.72
CA PHE A 75 4.86 16.68 -16.22
C PHE A 75 5.39 15.60 -15.26
N ALA A 76 5.35 15.85 -13.95
CA ALA A 76 5.75 14.86 -12.94
C ALA A 76 4.88 13.59 -13.00
N LEU A 77 3.57 13.73 -13.24
CA LEU A 77 2.66 12.60 -13.42
C LEU A 77 2.99 11.79 -14.69
N LEU A 78 3.28 12.43 -15.82
CA LEU A 78 3.71 11.72 -17.04
C LEU A 78 4.99 10.91 -16.79
N LYS A 79 5.98 11.51 -16.13
CA LYS A 79 7.25 10.87 -15.82
C LYS A 79 7.06 9.67 -14.87
N LYS A 80 6.19 9.82 -13.87
CA LYS A 80 5.83 8.71 -12.99
C LYS A 80 5.17 7.57 -13.76
N ALA A 81 4.21 7.87 -14.63
CA ALA A 81 3.53 6.86 -15.44
C ALA A 81 4.50 6.09 -16.36
N GLU A 82 5.45 6.78 -16.99
CA GLU A 82 6.49 6.13 -17.81
C GLU A 82 7.40 5.21 -16.99
N SER A 83 7.83 5.65 -15.80
CA SER A 83 8.65 4.82 -14.91
C SER A 83 7.93 3.55 -14.45
N GLU A 84 6.63 3.65 -14.12
CA GLU A 84 5.83 2.50 -13.71
C GLU A 84 5.53 1.53 -14.85
N LEU A 85 5.40 2.04 -16.08
CA LEU A 85 5.21 1.22 -17.28
C LEU A 85 6.53 0.68 -17.85
N THR A 86 7.67 1.10 -17.32
CA THR A 86 8.99 0.55 -17.71
C THR A 86 9.40 -0.62 -16.81
N ASP A 87 8.93 -0.64 -15.55
CA ASP A 87 9.19 -1.73 -14.61
C ASP A 87 8.32 -2.96 -14.93
N GLU A 88 8.97 -4.07 -15.26
CA GLU A 88 8.31 -5.33 -15.60
C GLU A 88 7.36 -5.85 -14.51
N SER A 89 7.71 -5.64 -13.23
CA SER A 89 6.89 -6.08 -12.09
C SER A 89 5.60 -5.27 -12.01
N ARG A 90 5.72 -3.95 -12.21
CA ARG A 90 4.60 -3.01 -12.23
C ARG A 90 3.70 -3.25 -13.44
N ILE A 91 4.28 -3.43 -14.63
CA ILE A 91 3.53 -3.78 -15.84
C ILE A 91 2.74 -5.06 -15.61
N LYS A 92 3.38 -6.12 -15.08
CA LYS A 92 2.71 -7.41 -14.81
C LYS A 92 1.52 -7.20 -13.87
N PHE A 93 1.70 -6.43 -12.79
CA PHE A 93 0.64 -6.07 -11.87
C PHE A 93 -0.54 -5.38 -12.58
N PHE A 94 -0.28 -4.36 -13.39
CA PHE A 94 -1.35 -3.66 -14.10
C PHE A 94 -2.03 -4.54 -15.15
N LEU A 95 -1.30 -5.40 -15.84
CA LEU A 95 -1.88 -6.36 -16.77
C LEU A 95 -2.80 -7.34 -16.06
N THR A 96 -2.43 -7.84 -14.87
CA THR A 96 -3.32 -8.66 -14.04
C THR A 96 -4.59 -7.90 -13.65
N VAL A 97 -4.47 -6.64 -13.26
CA VAL A 97 -5.63 -5.80 -12.89
C VAL A 97 -6.54 -5.51 -14.10
N ILE A 98 -5.96 -5.23 -15.27
CA ILE A 98 -6.72 -5.03 -16.52
C ILE A 98 -7.50 -6.30 -16.88
N GLU A 99 -6.87 -7.44 -16.70
CA GLU A 99 -7.46 -8.73 -17.04
C GLU A 99 -8.56 -9.14 -16.06
N GLU A 100 -8.36 -8.89 -14.76
CA GLU A 100 -9.41 -8.98 -13.75
C GLU A 100 -10.60 -8.06 -14.08
N ALA A 101 -10.33 -6.82 -14.49
CA ALA A 101 -11.36 -5.88 -14.91
C ALA A 101 -12.15 -6.38 -16.14
N ARG A 102 -11.46 -6.99 -17.12
CA ARG A 102 -12.12 -7.59 -18.31
C ARG A 102 -13.02 -8.76 -17.92
N VAL A 103 -12.56 -9.66 -17.06
CA VAL A 103 -13.36 -10.79 -16.54
C VAL A 103 -14.61 -10.27 -15.83
N GLU A 104 -14.46 -9.25 -14.98
CA GLU A 104 -15.55 -8.70 -14.20
C GLU A 104 -16.61 -8.02 -15.08
N VAL A 105 -16.18 -7.26 -16.10
CA VAL A 105 -17.08 -6.66 -17.09
C VAL A 105 -17.85 -7.73 -17.85
N LEU A 106 -17.20 -8.82 -18.27
CA LEU A 106 -17.88 -9.92 -18.95
C LEU A 106 -18.91 -10.60 -18.05
N ARG A 107 -18.58 -10.77 -16.76
CA ARG A 107 -19.47 -11.34 -15.74
C ARG A 107 -20.70 -10.47 -15.50
N GLU A 108 -20.53 -9.15 -15.37
CA GLU A 108 -21.63 -8.19 -15.22
C GLU A 108 -22.55 -8.16 -16.44
N ASN A 109 -21.98 -8.34 -17.65
CA ASN A 109 -22.73 -8.42 -18.90
C ASN A 109 -23.26 -9.84 -19.21
N GLY A 110 -23.23 -10.77 -18.25
CA GLY A 110 -23.85 -12.11 -18.38
C GLY A 110 -23.10 -13.10 -19.28
N HIS A 111 -21.86 -12.83 -19.65
CA HIS A 111 -21.04 -13.78 -20.44
C HIS A 111 -20.47 -14.86 -19.50
N LYS A 112 -20.52 -16.13 -19.94
CA LYS A 112 -19.92 -17.25 -19.20
C LYS A 112 -18.41 -17.25 -19.40
N VAL A 113 -17.69 -16.59 -18.50
CA VAL A 113 -16.22 -16.54 -18.55
C VAL A 113 -15.66 -17.88 -18.07
N LYS A 114 -14.96 -18.60 -18.96
CA LYS A 114 -14.13 -19.74 -18.56
C LYS A 114 -12.78 -19.20 -18.08
N THR A 115 -12.66 -18.95 -16.78
CA THR A 115 -11.36 -18.59 -16.19
C THR A 115 -10.51 -19.85 -16.03
N GLU A 116 -9.60 -20.11 -16.97
CA GLU A 116 -8.56 -21.11 -16.77
C GLU A 116 -7.48 -20.53 -15.84
N ILE A 117 -7.43 -21.03 -14.61
CA ILE A 117 -6.38 -20.66 -13.66
C ILE A 117 -5.14 -21.49 -14.03
N LYS A 118 -4.19 -20.88 -14.75
CA LYS A 118 -2.86 -21.48 -14.90
C LYS A 118 -2.09 -21.26 -13.59
N ILE A 119 -2.11 -22.28 -12.74
CA ILE A 119 -1.27 -22.31 -11.54
C ILE A 119 0.16 -22.59 -12.02
N ASN A 120 1.04 -21.59 -12.01
CA ASN A 120 2.47 -21.87 -12.11
C ASN A 120 2.87 -22.66 -10.86
N ALA A 121 3.44 -23.85 -11.06
CA ALA A 121 3.94 -24.69 -9.97
C ALA A 121 4.82 -23.85 -9.02
N PRO A 122 4.69 -24.01 -7.70
CA PRO A 122 5.53 -23.30 -6.75
C PRO A 122 7.00 -23.62 -7.05
N VAL A 123 7.75 -22.62 -7.49
CA VAL A 123 9.20 -22.74 -7.65
C VAL A 123 9.79 -22.76 -6.24
N LEU A 124 10.32 -23.92 -5.85
CA LEU A 124 11.19 -24.03 -4.67
C LEU A 124 12.51 -23.34 -5.02
N THR A 125 12.72 -22.12 -4.53
CA THR A 125 14.03 -21.50 -4.56
C THR A 125 14.77 -21.91 -3.29
N GLU A 126 15.81 -22.72 -3.45
CA GLU A 126 16.74 -23.04 -2.37
C GLU A 126 17.68 -21.83 -2.19
N ASP A 127 17.53 -21.10 -1.09
CA ASP A 127 18.51 -20.08 -0.71
C ASP A 127 19.85 -20.78 -0.42
N PRO A 128 20.98 -20.34 -1.00
CA PRO A 128 22.28 -21.01 -0.82
C PRO A 128 22.88 -20.90 0.59
N GLU A 129 22.25 -20.15 1.51
CA GLU A 129 22.71 -19.97 2.89
C GLU A 129 21.58 -20.21 3.91
N GLY A 130 21.24 -21.48 4.17
CA GLY A 130 20.69 -21.95 5.46
C GLY A 130 19.43 -21.26 6.02
N GLY A 131 18.66 -20.54 5.20
CA GLY A 131 17.40 -19.90 5.58
C GLY A 131 16.22 -20.85 5.46
N THR A 132 15.25 -20.75 6.36
CA THR A 132 14.02 -21.54 6.35
C THR A 132 13.27 -21.36 5.01
N PRO A 133 12.75 -22.43 4.37
CA PRO A 133 12.04 -22.32 3.10
C PRO A 133 10.84 -21.39 3.23
N GLN A 134 10.88 -20.24 2.54
CA GLN A 134 9.76 -19.32 2.49
C GLN A 134 8.94 -19.60 1.24
N LEU A 135 7.68 -19.99 1.44
CA LEU A 135 6.69 -20.12 0.37
C LEU A 135 6.40 -18.72 -0.19
N LYS A 136 7.06 -18.31 -1.29
CA LYS A 136 6.58 -17.16 -2.06
C LYS A 136 5.31 -17.59 -2.78
N ALA A 137 4.15 -17.20 -2.25
CA ALA A 137 2.89 -17.32 -2.95
C ALA A 137 3.01 -16.54 -4.28
N SER A 138 3.17 -17.27 -5.38
CA SER A 138 3.18 -16.68 -6.70
C SER A 138 1.77 -16.17 -6.99
N LEU A 139 1.59 -14.85 -6.93
CA LEU A 139 0.43 -14.09 -7.44
C LEU A 139 0.32 -14.18 -8.97
N ASP A 140 0.73 -15.30 -9.56
CA ASP A 140 0.87 -15.51 -11.00
C ASP A 140 -0.35 -16.23 -11.58
N SER A 141 -1.53 -16.04 -10.96
CA SER A 141 -2.80 -16.46 -11.55
C SER A 141 -3.20 -15.44 -12.61
N ILE A 142 -2.60 -15.53 -13.79
CA ILE A 142 -3.04 -14.76 -14.96
C ILE A 142 -4.14 -15.57 -15.64
N ALA A 143 -5.40 -15.12 -15.50
CA ALA A 143 -6.43 -15.51 -16.46
C ALA A 143 -5.97 -14.96 -17.82
N ILE A 144 -5.97 -15.76 -18.87
CA ILE A 144 -5.69 -15.27 -20.23
C ILE A 144 -7.01 -15.37 -20.97
N LEU A 145 -7.74 -14.27 -21.10
CA LEU A 145 -8.87 -14.20 -22.00
C LEU A 145 -8.36 -14.01 -23.43
N ASP A 146 -8.79 -14.87 -24.35
CA ASP A 146 -8.61 -14.60 -25.77
C ASP A 146 -9.61 -13.52 -26.19
N GLU A 147 -9.10 -12.37 -26.59
CA GLU A 147 -9.90 -11.21 -27.00
C GLU A 147 -10.83 -11.55 -28.18
N LYS A 148 -10.47 -12.54 -29.01
CA LYS A 148 -11.30 -13.01 -30.12
C LYS A 148 -12.54 -13.77 -29.69
N GLU A 149 -12.54 -14.36 -28.49
CA GLU A 149 -13.68 -15.07 -27.93
C GLU A 149 -14.77 -14.10 -27.46
N TYR A 150 -14.39 -12.86 -27.10
CA TYR A 150 -15.29 -11.86 -26.51
C TYR A 150 -15.25 -10.53 -27.28
N PRO A 151 -15.88 -10.43 -28.47
CA PRO A 151 -15.89 -9.22 -29.28
C PRO A 151 -16.53 -8.01 -28.58
N TYR A 152 -17.34 -8.24 -27.55
CA TYR A 152 -17.91 -7.17 -26.71
C TYR A 152 -16.83 -6.26 -26.12
N LEU A 153 -15.67 -6.81 -25.73
CA LEU A 153 -14.56 -6.05 -25.16
C LEU A 153 -13.96 -5.03 -26.13
N GLN A 154 -14.09 -5.27 -27.44
CA GLN A 154 -13.62 -4.35 -28.48
C GLN A 154 -14.60 -3.21 -28.76
N THR A 155 -15.86 -3.33 -28.32
CA THR A 155 -16.83 -2.26 -28.49
C THR A 155 -16.43 -1.03 -27.66
N PRO A 156 -16.76 0.20 -28.11
CA PRO A 156 -16.48 1.41 -27.33
C PRO A 156 -17.08 1.36 -25.92
N GLN A 157 -18.24 0.71 -25.78
CA GLN A 157 -18.89 0.49 -24.49
C GLN A 157 -18.09 -0.48 -23.61
N GLY A 158 -17.66 -1.62 -24.16
CA GLY A 158 -16.83 -2.59 -23.43
C GLY A 158 -15.51 -1.98 -22.96
N GLN A 159 -14.81 -1.24 -23.82
CA GLN A 159 -13.58 -0.53 -23.45
C GLN A 159 -13.81 0.49 -22.32
N LYS A 160 -14.92 1.24 -22.39
CA LYS A 160 -15.29 2.19 -21.33
C LYS A 160 -15.56 1.49 -20.00
N GLN A 161 -16.31 0.39 -20.01
CA GLN A 161 -16.61 -0.40 -18.81
C GLN A 161 -15.35 -1.03 -18.22
N VAL A 162 -14.44 -1.55 -19.05
CA VAL A 162 -13.15 -2.10 -18.58
C VAL A 162 -12.32 -1.02 -17.90
N LYS A 163 -12.24 0.18 -18.47
CA LYS A 163 -11.54 1.32 -17.86
C LYS A 163 -12.15 1.70 -16.50
N GLU A 164 -13.47 1.78 -16.43
CA GLU A 164 -14.19 2.11 -15.20
C GLU A 164 -13.97 1.04 -14.13
N LYS A 165 -14.05 -0.23 -14.51
CA LYS A 165 -13.83 -1.36 -13.61
C LYS A 165 -12.38 -1.45 -13.12
N MET A 166 -11.41 -1.23 -14.01
CA MET A 166 -9.99 -1.15 -13.65
C MET A 166 -9.75 -0.08 -12.59
N LYS A 167 -10.37 1.10 -12.76
CA LYS A 167 -10.30 2.18 -11.78
C LYS A 167 -10.89 1.76 -10.43
N GLU A 168 -12.04 1.10 -10.43
CA GLU A 168 -12.66 0.58 -9.19
C GLU A 168 -11.73 -0.39 -8.44
N ILE A 169 -11.17 -1.37 -9.17
CA ILE A 169 -10.26 -2.36 -8.59
C ILE A 169 -9.02 -1.68 -7.99
N LEU A 170 -8.39 -0.75 -8.73
CA LEU A 170 -7.23 0.00 -8.23
C LEU A 170 -7.56 0.82 -6.99
N ILE A 171 -8.73 1.46 -6.93
CA ILE A 171 -9.19 2.19 -5.74
C ILE A 171 -9.37 1.24 -4.56
N GLU A 172 -10.03 0.10 -4.78
CA GLU A 172 -10.27 -0.88 -3.73
C GLU A 172 -8.97 -1.45 -3.17
N MET A 173 -8.01 -1.78 -4.04
CA MET A 173 -6.69 -2.28 -3.64
C MET A 173 -5.93 -1.26 -2.79
N GLU A 174 -5.95 0.02 -3.18
CA GLU A 174 -5.29 1.08 -2.40
C GLU A 174 -5.98 1.31 -1.05
N LEU A 175 -7.31 1.29 -1.00
CA LEU A 175 -8.07 1.37 0.25
C LEU A 175 -7.77 0.17 1.15
N ARG A 176 -7.66 -1.03 0.58
CA ARG A 176 -7.30 -2.26 1.31
C ARG A 176 -5.90 -2.16 1.90
N LYS A 177 -4.92 -1.72 1.12
CA LYS A 177 -3.55 -1.47 1.57
C LYS A 177 -3.53 -0.44 2.71
N ARG A 178 -4.25 0.67 2.56
CA ARG A 178 -4.33 1.72 3.60
C ARG A 178 -4.97 1.23 4.89
N ARG A 179 -6.03 0.41 4.80
CA ARG A 179 -6.66 -0.21 5.98
C ARG A 179 -5.72 -1.19 6.67
N GLN A 180 -4.99 -2.00 5.91
CA GLN A 180 -4.00 -2.96 6.44
C GLN A 180 -2.87 -2.23 7.18
N MET A 181 -2.25 -1.21 6.56
CA MET A 181 -1.19 -0.44 7.22
C MET A 181 -1.68 0.26 8.50
N LYS A 182 -2.90 0.81 8.49
CA LYS A 182 -3.48 1.42 9.70
C LYS A 182 -3.66 0.39 10.82
N LYS A 183 -4.16 -0.80 10.48
CA LYS A 183 -4.36 -1.89 11.45
C LYS A 183 -3.04 -2.39 12.04
N GLU A 184 -2.00 -2.49 11.21
CA GLU A 184 -0.66 -2.91 11.64
C GLU A 184 -0.02 -1.90 12.59
N MET A 185 -0.06 -0.60 12.27
CA MET A 185 0.44 0.47 13.14
C MET A 185 -0.30 0.49 14.49
N GLU A 186 -1.61 0.26 14.49
CA GLU A 186 -2.39 0.16 15.72
C GLU A 186 -2.01 -1.08 16.55
N ALA A 187 -1.77 -2.22 15.90
CA ALA A 187 -1.32 -3.44 16.54
C ALA A 187 0.08 -3.28 17.15
N GLU A 188 1.03 -2.72 16.41
CA GLU A 188 2.39 -2.41 16.90
C GLU A 188 2.33 -1.42 18.07
N GLY A 189 1.51 -0.38 17.97
CA GLY A 189 1.31 0.58 19.06
C GLY A 189 0.63 -0.02 20.30
N ALA A 190 -0.28 -0.97 20.13
CA ALA A 190 -0.89 -1.71 21.23
C ALA A 190 0.12 -2.68 21.89
N GLU A 191 0.95 -3.34 21.09
CA GLU A 191 2.01 -4.22 21.56
C GLU A 191 3.08 -3.44 22.35
N LYS A 192 3.53 -2.29 21.82
CA LYS A 192 4.47 -1.42 22.52
C LYS A 192 3.93 -0.93 23.86
N ARG A 193 2.67 -0.51 23.92
CA ARG A 193 2.01 -0.13 25.19
C ARG A 193 1.94 -1.30 26.19
N LYS A 194 1.64 -2.51 25.73
CA LYS A 194 1.66 -3.70 26.59
C LYS A 194 3.08 -4.03 27.08
N ALA A 195 4.09 -3.92 26.21
CA ALA A 195 5.48 -4.14 26.57
C ALA A 195 5.97 -3.12 27.62
N GLU A 196 5.65 -1.84 27.43
CA GLU A 196 5.96 -0.77 28.39
C GLU A 196 5.26 -1.00 29.74
N GLN A 197 3.99 -1.40 29.74
CA GLN A 197 3.26 -1.75 30.96
C GLN A 197 3.89 -2.92 31.70
N MET A 198 4.28 -4.00 30.99
CA MET A 198 4.96 -5.15 31.59
C MET A 198 6.32 -4.76 32.19
N VAL A 199 7.10 -3.91 31.51
CA VAL A 199 8.38 -3.41 32.03
C VAL A 199 8.14 -2.53 33.26
N ASN A 200 7.16 -1.64 33.23
CA ASN A 200 6.84 -0.78 34.37
C ASN A 200 6.34 -1.58 35.57
N GLU A 201 5.50 -2.60 35.35
CA GLU A 201 5.04 -3.47 36.43
C GLU A 201 6.19 -4.27 37.03
N ARG A 202 7.13 -4.76 36.20
CA ARG A 202 8.36 -5.41 36.69
C ARG A 202 9.21 -4.45 37.51
N LYS A 203 9.40 -3.20 37.05
CA LYS A 203 10.12 -2.16 37.80
C LYS A 203 9.45 -1.88 39.13
N ARG A 204 8.13 -1.67 39.15
CA ARG A 204 7.35 -1.45 40.38
C ARG A 204 7.50 -2.61 41.36
N LYS A 205 7.33 -3.86 40.91
CA LYS A 205 7.51 -5.05 41.76
C LYS A 205 8.95 -5.16 42.30
N ALA A 206 9.95 -4.82 41.50
CA ALA A 206 11.35 -4.83 41.94
C ALA A 206 11.62 -3.73 42.98
N GLU A 207 11.05 -2.53 42.81
CA GLU A 207 11.12 -1.44 43.78
C GLU A 207 10.40 -1.79 45.08
N ASP A 208 9.19 -2.35 45.01
CA ASP A 208 8.43 -2.82 46.18
C ASP A 208 9.22 -3.89 46.95
N ALA A 209 9.82 -4.87 46.25
CA ALA A 209 10.67 -5.89 46.85
C ALA A 209 11.91 -5.29 47.52
N LYS A 210 12.54 -4.30 46.88
CA LYS A 210 13.68 -3.58 47.45
C LYS A 210 13.29 -2.81 48.71
N GLN A 211 12.14 -2.13 48.71
CA GLN A 211 11.61 -1.43 49.89
C GLN A 211 11.22 -2.40 51.01
N TRP A 212 10.66 -3.56 50.67
CA TRP A 212 10.38 -4.64 51.62
C TRP A 212 11.66 -5.09 52.31
N GLU A 213 12.71 -5.45 51.57
CA GLU A 213 13.98 -5.85 52.17
C GLU A 213 14.63 -4.71 52.97
N ALA A 214 14.61 -3.47 52.48
CA ALA A 214 15.15 -2.32 53.22
C ALA A 214 14.43 -2.08 54.56
N SER A 215 13.11 -2.27 54.61
CA SER A 215 12.32 -2.16 55.84
C SER A 215 12.40 -3.40 56.74
N ARG A 216 13.10 -4.46 56.33
CA ARG A 216 13.17 -5.74 57.05
C ARG A 216 13.63 -5.59 58.50
N ASP A 217 14.73 -4.90 58.75
CA ASP A 217 15.27 -4.77 60.10
C ASP A 217 14.33 -3.98 61.02
N THR A 218 13.65 -2.97 60.47
CA THR A 218 12.63 -2.20 61.20
C THR A 218 11.40 -3.07 61.51
N ARG A 219 10.97 -3.91 60.55
CA ARG A 219 9.85 -4.85 60.75
C ARG A 219 10.21 -5.95 61.76
N VAL A 220 11.41 -6.51 61.68
CA VAL A 220 11.92 -7.54 62.59
C VAL A 220 12.11 -6.99 64.01
N SER A 221 12.67 -5.78 64.16
CA SER A 221 12.79 -5.13 65.48
C SER A 221 11.42 -4.84 66.09
N SER A 222 10.48 -4.28 65.33
CA SER A 222 9.09 -4.06 65.78
C SER A 222 8.39 -5.37 66.18
N TRP A 223 8.58 -6.46 65.41
CA TRP A 223 8.06 -7.77 65.78
C TRP A 223 8.71 -8.30 67.07
N ARG A 224 10.03 -8.17 67.22
CA ARG A 224 10.74 -8.60 68.45
C ARG A 224 10.23 -7.85 69.67
N ASP A 225 9.93 -6.55 69.52
CA ASP A 225 9.36 -5.73 70.58
C ASP A 225 7.91 -6.10 70.89
N PHE A 226 7.11 -6.46 69.87
CA PHE A 226 5.76 -6.99 70.06
C PHE A 226 5.78 -8.32 70.83
N GLN A 227 6.66 -9.26 70.48
CA GLN A 227 6.80 -10.52 71.21
C GLN A 227 7.25 -10.29 72.66
N LYS A 228 8.21 -9.38 72.89
CA LYS A 228 8.63 -8.97 74.23
C LYS A 228 7.50 -8.32 75.03
N LYS A 229 6.59 -7.58 74.39
CA LYS A 229 5.40 -6.98 75.03
C LYS A 229 4.25 -7.97 75.22
N GLY A 230 4.14 -9.01 74.39
CA GLY A 230 3.12 -10.07 74.46
C GLY A 230 3.16 -10.94 75.72
N GLY A 231 4.21 -10.82 76.54
CA GLY A 231 4.31 -11.48 77.86
C GLY A 231 3.86 -10.64 79.06
N LYS A 232 3.55 -9.34 78.89
CA LYS A 232 3.06 -8.50 80.00
C LYS A 232 1.54 -8.34 79.88
N LYS A 233 0.80 -9.05 80.73
CA LYS A 233 -0.63 -8.79 81.00
C LYS A 233 -0.82 -7.28 81.13
N VAL A 234 -1.65 -6.69 80.27
CA VAL A 234 -2.16 -5.33 80.47
C VAL A 234 -2.82 -5.33 81.85
N LYS A 235 -2.17 -4.73 82.85
CA LYS A 235 -2.80 -4.49 84.15
C LYS A 235 -3.98 -3.57 83.88
N LYS A 236 -5.20 -4.13 83.95
CA LYS A 236 -6.46 -3.39 83.97
C LYS A 236 -6.34 -2.34 85.08
N ILE A 237 -6.20 -1.06 84.69
CA ILE A 237 -6.31 0.06 85.63
C ILE A 237 -7.75 -0.02 86.16
N ARG A 238 -7.90 -0.53 87.39
CA ARG A 238 -9.17 -0.38 88.12
C ARG A 238 -9.25 1.10 88.45
N LYS A 239 -10.19 1.79 87.81
CA LYS A 239 -10.65 3.11 88.21
C LYS A 239 -11.30 2.94 89.60
N SER A 240 -10.53 3.15 90.67
CA SER A 240 -11.10 3.38 92.00
C SER A 240 -11.39 4.86 92.10
N GLY A 241 -12.67 5.21 92.23
CA GLY A 241 -13.06 6.57 92.54
C GLY A 241 -12.56 6.98 93.91
N LEU A 242 -12.07 8.21 94.01
CA LEU A 242 -12.68 9.26 94.82
C LEU A 242 -12.47 10.59 94.08
#